data_AF-T1HBI9-F1
#
_entry.id   AF-T1HBI9-F1
#
_cell.length_a   1.000
_cell.length_b   1.000
_cell.length_c   1.000
_cell.angle_alpha   90.00
_cell.angle_beta   90.00
_cell.angle_gamma   90.00
#
_symmetry.space_group_name_H-M   'P 1'
#
loop_
_entity.id
_entity.type
_entity.pdbx_description
1 polymer ?
#
loop_
_entity_poly.entity_id
_entity_poly.type
_entity_poly.pdbx_seq_one_letter_code
_entity_poly.pdbx_strand_id
1 'polypeptide(L)'
;MDFRRSTRRSLIKPILNDLSSTYPHELQLYNTTPNFEVSFADVEQSAIDRMVTSTSSGDDETDLLLRKRDHISHYILRLAYCTSEDKRRWFVAREVDLFRLRWMYLTPISRTKFLKLNNLKYDIVSDSEKEEFIKWSNGMIQLSGDYFKVPFQLVSELLRNRKVFLHKGIAFINNEDIISVITNSFRSSLAQYLAAYIIRKPVFLTVER
;
A
#
# COMPACT_ATOMS: atom_id res chain seq x y z
N MET A 1 39.88 21.25 17.27
CA MET A 1 39.18 22.53 16.99
C MET A 1 38.90 22.56 15.49
N ASP A 2 37.73 22.75 14.93
CA ASP A 2 36.40 22.96 15.48
C ASP A 2 35.39 23.08 14.31
N PHE A 3 34.10 22.91 14.61
CA PHE A 3 32.91 23.29 13.81
C PHE A 3 32.56 22.60 12.48
N ARG A 4 31.73 21.56 12.65
CA ARG A 4 30.53 21.22 11.85
C ARG A 4 30.00 22.38 10.98
N ARG A 5 30.02 22.22 9.66
CA ARG A 5 29.00 22.84 8.79
C ARG A 5 27.86 21.86 8.57
N SER A 6 26.93 21.90 9.53
CA SER A 6 25.57 21.39 9.35
C SER A 6 24.94 22.14 8.17
N THR A 7 24.71 21.45 7.07
CA THR A 7 23.78 21.88 6.03
C THR A 7 22.40 21.92 6.67
N ARG A 8 22.03 23.08 7.25
CA ARG A 8 20.64 23.39 7.59
C ARG A 8 19.87 23.30 6.28
N ARG A 9 19.16 22.18 6.08
CA ARG A 9 18.08 22.11 5.10
C ARG A 9 17.15 23.27 5.43
N SER A 10 17.02 24.22 4.51
CA SER A 10 16.04 25.29 4.65
C SER A 10 14.68 24.63 4.84
N LEU A 11 14.01 25.00 5.93
CA LEU A 11 12.62 24.64 6.15
C LEU A 11 11.79 25.44 5.15
N ILE A 12 11.62 24.90 3.96
CA ILE A 12 10.55 25.31 3.06
C ILE A 12 9.28 24.98 3.84
N LYS A 13 8.60 26.00 4.38
CA LYS A 13 7.25 25.84 4.92
C LYS A 13 6.42 25.20 3.79
N PRO A 14 5.84 24.01 4.00
CA PRO A 14 5.03 23.42 2.96
C PRO A 14 3.86 24.37 2.72
N ILE A 15 3.76 24.86 1.49
CA ILE A 15 2.54 25.44 0.93
C ILE A 15 1.42 24.49 1.36
N LEU A 16 0.31 25.05 1.88
CA LEU A 16 -0.93 24.33 2.15
C LEU A 16 -1.36 23.61 0.86
N ASN A 17 -0.78 22.44 0.60
CA ASN A 17 -1.22 21.55 -0.44
C ASN A 17 -2.60 21.11 0.00
N ASP A 18 -3.58 21.42 -0.84
CA ASP A 18 -4.97 21.00 -0.69
C ASP A 18 -4.99 19.52 -0.26
N LEU A 19 -5.60 19.18 0.88
CA LEU A 19 -5.54 17.83 1.45
C LEU A 19 -6.04 16.78 0.44
N SER A 20 -6.98 17.18 -0.41
CA SER A 20 -7.50 16.40 -1.52
C SER A 20 -6.41 15.99 -2.53
N SER A 21 -5.46 16.90 -2.83
CA SER A 21 -4.34 16.62 -3.74
C SER A 21 -3.34 15.62 -3.15
N THR A 22 -3.12 15.67 -1.83
CA THR A 22 -2.17 14.79 -1.13
C THR A 22 -2.79 13.42 -0.87
N TYR A 23 -4.10 13.38 -0.62
CA TYR A 23 -4.85 12.17 -0.30
C TYR A 23 -6.03 11.97 -1.26
N PRO A 24 -5.75 11.69 -2.55
CA PRO A 24 -6.78 11.58 -3.59
C PRO A 24 -7.68 10.33 -3.48
N HIS A 25 -7.33 9.42 -2.57
CA HIS A 25 -8.00 8.13 -2.41
C HIS A 25 -7.96 7.64 -0.96
N GLU A 26 -8.99 6.88 -0.56
CA GLU A 26 -9.16 6.32 0.79
C GLU A 26 -8.11 5.25 1.11
N LEU A 27 -7.76 4.45 0.11
CA LEU A 27 -6.67 3.49 0.17
C LEU A 27 -5.35 4.10 -0.31
N GLN A 28 -4.29 3.92 0.47
CA GLN A 28 -2.96 4.49 0.23
C GLN A 28 -1.88 3.40 0.29
N LEU A 29 -0.78 3.61 -0.43
CA LEU A 29 0.42 2.76 -0.38
C LEU A 29 1.52 3.29 0.57
N TYR A 30 1.31 4.46 1.19
CA TYR A 30 2.23 5.07 2.16
C TYR A 30 3.69 5.19 1.67
N ASN A 31 3.87 5.66 0.43
CA ASN A 31 5.18 5.82 -0.21
C ASN A 31 5.87 7.15 0.11
N THR A 32 5.11 8.18 0.45
CA THR A 32 5.62 9.53 0.76
C THR A 32 5.59 9.79 2.25
N THR A 33 6.66 10.34 2.83
CA THR A 33 6.67 10.72 4.25
C THR A 33 5.78 11.93 4.50
N PRO A 34 5.08 12.02 5.65
CA PRO A 34 4.38 13.23 6.04
C PRO A 34 5.39 14.37 6.26
N ASN A 35 5.24 15.46 5.50
CA ASN A 35 6.13 16.63 5.54
C ASN A 35 5.54 17.82 6.30
N PHE A 36 4.56 17.58 7.17
CA PHE A 36 3.87 18.59 7.98
C PHE A 36 4.10 18.35 9.47
N GLU A 37 3.97 19.40 10.27
CA GLU A 37 4.01 19.31 11.72
C GLU A 37 2.75 18.61 12.25
N VAL A 38 2.94 17.70 13.20
CA VAL A 38 1.87 16.89 13.81
C VAL A 38 1.82 17.22 15.29
N SER A 39 0.65 17.60 15.80
CA SER A 39 0.47 17.82 17.24
C SER A 39 0.40 16.49 17.99
N PHE A 40 0.73 16.48 19.27
CA PHE A 40 0.62 15.27 20.10
C PHE A 40 -0.82 14.74 20.16
N ALA A 41 -1.81 15.64 20.22
CA ALA A 41 -3.22 15.26 20.17
C ALA A 41 -3.58 14.54 18.86
N ASP A 42 -3.04 14.99 17.72
CA ASP A 42 -3.26 14.32 16.43
C ASP A 42 -2.66 12.90 16.41
N VAL A 43 -1.53 12.71 17.10
CA VAL A 43 -0.91 11.38 17.23
C VAL A 43 -1.82 10.44 18.01
N GLU A 44 -2.35 10.86 19.15
CA GLU A 44 -3.25 10.04 19.96
C GLU A 44 -4.52 9.67 19.19
N GLN A 45 -5.16 10.65 18.55
CA GLN A 45 -6.36 10.42 17.75
C GLN A 45 -6.09 9.52 16.55
N SER A 46 -4.91 9.64 15.92
CA SER A 46 -4.55 8.80 14.78
C SER A 46 -4.49 7.32 15.10
N ALA A 47 -4.13 6.95 16.34
CA ALA A 47 -4.09 5.56 16.78
C ALA A 47 -5.49 4.97 16.95
N ILE A 48 -6.44 5.78 17.42
CA ILE A 48 -7.85 5.41 17.61
C ILE A 48 -8.53 5.26 16.25
N ASP A 49 -8.35 6.24 15.37
CA ASP A 49 -9.03 6.31 14.08
C ASP A 49 -8.50 5.30 13.04
N ARG A 50 -7.37 4.62 13.32
CA ARG A 50 -6.74 3.69 12.38
C ARG A 50 -7.63 2.54 11.95
N MET A 51 -8.49 2.07 12.86
CA MET A 51 -9.44 0.98 12.58
C MET A 51 -10.75 1.47 11.98
N VAL A 52 -10.98 2.78 11.92
CA VAL A 52 -12.17 3.36 11.30
C VAL A 52 -12.02 3.17 9.79
N THR A 53 -12.92 2.37 9.21
CA THR A 53 -13.07 2.27 7.76
C THR A 53 -14.15 3.26 7.38
N SER A 54 -13.81 4.32 6.63
CA SER A 54 -14.80 5.28 6.15
C SER A 54 -15.89 4.54 5.36
N THR A 55 -17.14 4.72 5.77
CA THR A 55 -18.33 4.18 5.11
C THR A 55 -19.12 5.25 4.36
N SER A 56 -18.68 6.52 4.44
CA SER A 56 -19.33 7.68 3.85
C SER A 56 -18.72 8.10 2.51
N SER A 57 -19.51 8.79 1.71
CA SER A 57 -19.23 9.20 0.33
C SER A 57 -18.09 10.22 0.22
N GLY A 58 -16.85 9.73 0.19
CA GLY A 58 -15.85 10.11 -0.79
C GLY A 58 -15.05 11.41 -0.63
N ASP A 59 -15.63 12.55 -0.26
CA ASP A 59 -14.93 13.85 -0.35
C ASP A 59 -15.27 14.86 0.77
N ASP A 60 -15.85 14.41 1.88
CA ASP A 60 -16.06 15.29 3.04
C ASP A 60 -14.73 15.67 3.71
N GLU A 61 -14.66 16.88 4.28
CA GLU A 61 -13.48 17.35 5.02
C GLU A 61 -13.08 16.37 6.14
N THR A 62 -14.07 15.73 6.77
CA THR A 62 -13.86 14.68 7.78
C THR A 62 -13.14 13.46 7.21
N ASP A 63 -13.47 13.03 5.99
CA ASP A 63 -12.83 11.88 5.35
C ASP A 63 -11.38 12.19 4.96
N LEU A 64 -11.09 13.41 4.51
CA LEU A 64 -9.71 13.85 4.26
C LEU A 64 -8.88 13.89 5.55
N LEU A 65 -9.48 14.31 6.66
CA LEU A 65 -8.84 14.27 7.97
C LEU A 65 -8.58 12.84 8.44
N LEU A 66 -9.52 11.91 8.25
CA LEU A 66 -9.32 10.49 8.55
C LEU A 66 -8.17 9.90 7.72
N ARG A 67 -8.08 10.22 6.41
CA ARG A 67 -6.96 9.80 5.54
C ARG A 67 -5.62 10.36 6.04
N LYS A 68 -5.58 11.62 6.47
CA LYS A 68 -4.38 12.24 7.07
C LYS A 68 -3.99 11.54 8.36
N ARG A 69 -4.95 11.29 9.26
CA ARG A 69 -4.70 10.60 10.54
C ARG A 69 -4.19 9.19 10.32
N ASP A 70 -4.77 8.44 9.40
CA ASP A 70 -4.30 7.10 9.05
C ASP A 70 -2.85 7.11 8.50
N HIS A 71 -2.52 8.10 7.66
CA HIS A 71 -1.16 8.29 7.18
C HIS A 71 -0.17 8.55 8.32
N ILE A 72 -0.54 9.41 9.28
CA ILE A 72 0.27 9.71 10.47
C ILE A 72 0.47 8.43 11.31
N SER A 73 -0.61 7.72 11.67
CA SER A 73 -0.51 6.54 12.51
C SER A 73 0.35 5.45 11.87
N HIS A 74 0.27 5.29 10.54
CA HIS A 74 1.11 4.34 9.82
C HIS A 74 2.61 4.63 10.02
N TYR A 75 3.03 5.88 9.91
CA TYR A 75 4.43 6.26 10.08
C TYR A 75 4.91 6.21 11.53
N ILE A 76 4.06 6.55 12.48
CA ILE A 76 4.39 6.44 13.91
C ILE A 76 4.58 4.98 14.31
N LEU A 77 3.73 4.09 13.82
CA LEU A 77 3.86 2.66 14.06
C LEU A 77 5.12 2.09 13.37
N ARG A 78 5.49 2.57 12.18
CA ARG A 78 6.78 2.19 11.56
C ARG A 78 7.96 2.49 12.51
N LEU A 79 7.96 3.63 13.20
CA LEU A 79 9.01 3.98 14.16
C LEU A 79 9.02 3.05 15.38
N ALA A 80 7.86 2.73 15.93
CA ALA A 80 7.74 1.84 17.11
C ALA A 80 8.14 0.38 16.79
N TYR A 81 7.70 -0.14 15.65
CA TYR A 81 7.84 -1.55 15.28
C TYR A 81 9.06 -1.87 14.40
N CYS A 82 9.91 -0.89 14.06
CA CYS A 82 11.17 -1.13 13.33
C CYS A 82 12.31 -1.72 14.17
N THR A 83 12.11 -1.92 15.49
CA THR A 83 13.19 -2.25 16.44
C THR A 83 13.70 -3.68 16.35
N SER A 84 12.81 -4.68 16.37
CA SER A 84 13.16 -6.09 16.25
C SER A 84 12.57 -6.72 14.99
N GLU A 85 13.16 -7.82 14.54
CA GLU A 85 12.66 -8.51 13.36
C GLU A 85 11.23 -9.05 13.53
N ASP A 86 10.92 -9.61 14.69
CA ASP A 86 9.58 -10.14 14.98
C ASP A 86 8.52 -9.05 14.96
N LYS A 87 8.82 -7.87 15.54
CA LYS A 87 7.93 -6.71 15.52
C LYS A 87 7.67 -6.21 14.09
N ARG A 88 8.71 -6.19 13.23
CA ARG A 88 8.56 -5.84 11.81
C ARG A 88 7.69 -6.85 11.08
N ARG A 89 7.95 -8.15 11.25
CA ARG A 89 7.17 -9.22 10.60
C ARG A 89 5.70 -9.15 11.01
N TRP A 90 5.44 -8.97 12.30
CA TRP A 90 4.10 -8.81 12.86
C TRP A 90 3.40 -7.56 12.31
N PHE A 91 4.08 -6.41 12.32
CA PHE A 91 3.53 -5.16 11.81
C PHE A 91 3.21 -5.25 10.31
N VAL A 92 4.13 -5.78 9.50
CA VAL A 92 3.89 -5.97 8.06
C VAL A 92 2.71 -6.89 7.80
N ALA A 93 2.56 -7.99 8.56
CA ALA A 93 1.41 -8.88 8.43
C ALA A 93 0.10 -8.14 8.77
N ARG A 94 0.07 -7.44 9.91
CA ARG A 94 -1.11 -6.70 10.36
C ARG A 94 -1.52 -5.60 9.37
N GLU A 95 -0.54 -4.92 8.81
CA GLU A 95 -0.77 -3.83 7.85
C GLU A 95 -1.28 -4.35 6.49
N VAL A 96 -0.75 -5.49 6.05
CA VAL A 96 -1.25 -6.21 4.88
C VAL A 96 -2.71 -6.63 5.08
N ASP A 97 -3.06 -7.16 6.25
CA ASP A 97 -4.44 -7.56 6.55
C ASP A 97 -5.39 -6.35 6.60
N LEU A 98 -4.95 -5.23 7.17
CA LEU A 98 -5.70 -3.98 7.17
C LEU A 98 -5.93 -3.46 5.74
N PHE A 99 -4.91 -3.51 4.90
CA PHE A 99 -5.00 -3.14 3.49
C PHE A 99 -6.03 -4.02 2.75
N ARG A 100 -6.00 -5.34 2.99
CA ARG A 100 -6.97 -6.28 2.42
C ARG A 100 -8.40 -5.97 2.87
N LEU A 101 -8.59 -5.73 4.16
CA LEU A 101 -9.89 -5.37 4.72
C LEU A 101 -10.44 -4.10 4.06
N ARG A 102 -9.63 -3.04 3.96
CA ARG A 102 -10.05 -1.80 3.31
C ARG A 102 -10.42 -2.00 1.86
N TRP A 103 -9.64 -2.78 1.11
CA TRP A 103 -9.97 -3.11 -0.28
C TRP A 103 -11.32 -3.82 -0.42
N MET A 104 -11.66 -4.73 0.50
CA MET A 104 -12.95 -5.44 0.48
C MET A 104 -14.13 -4.48 0.63
N TYR A 105 -13.99 -3.44 1.46
CA TYR A 105 -15.02 -2.41 1.66
C TYR A 105 -15.09 -1.36 0.55
N LEU A 106 -14.09 -1.28 -0.35
CA LEU A 106 -14.12 -0.33 -1.46
C LEU A 106 -15.15 -0.71 -2.52
N THR A 107 -15.83 0.31 -3.04
CA THR A 107 -16.70 0.19 -4.21
C THR A 107 -15.88 -0.14 -5.47
N PRO A 108 -16.46 -0.82 -6.49
CA PRO A 108 -15.75 -1.13 -7.73
C PRO A 108 -15.23 0.13 -8.45
N ILE A 109 -15.96 1.25 -8.36
CA ILE A 109 -15.55 2.54 -8.92
C ILE A 109 -14.27 3.02 -8.24
N SER A 110 -14.22 3.03 -6.91
CA SER A 110 -13.03 3.41 -6.15
C SER A 110 -11.85 2.48 -6.43
N ARG A 111 -12.07 1.17 -6.57
CA ARG A 111 -11.01 0.22 -6.99
C ARG A 111 -10.41 0.62 -8.33
N THR A 112 -11.22 0.90 -9.35
CA THR A 112 -10.69 1.34 -10.65
C THR A 112 -9.95 2.68 -10.58
N LYS A 113 -10.43 3.63 -9.76
CA LYS A 113 -9.73 4.90 -9.48
C LYS A 113 -8.37 4.65 -8.86
N PHE A 114 -8.27 3.77 -7.86
CA PHE A 114 -7.00 3.38 -7.23
C PHE A 114 -6.03 2.75 -8.22
N LEU A 115 -6.49 1.85 -9.08
CA LEU A 115 -5.63 1.20 -10.08
C LEU A 115 -5.05 2.22 -11.07
N LYS A 116 -5.88 3.16 -11.54
CA LYS A 116 -5.45 4.27 -12.41
C LYS A 116 -4.41 5.16 -11.73
N LEU A 117 -4.64 5.54 -10.47
CA LEU A 117 -3.72 6.40 -9.70
C LEU A 117 -2.33 5.79 -9.52
N ASN A 118 -2.26 4.47 -9.33
CA ASN A 118 -0.99 3.77 -9.12
C ASN A 118 -0.30 3.35 -10.43
N ASN A 119 -0.77 3.83 -11.60
CA ASN A 119 -0.25 3.49 -12.92
C ASN A 119 -0.16 1.97 -13.18
N LEU A 120 -1.04 1.19 -12.55
CA LEU A 120 -1.12 -0.25 -12.79
C LEU A 120 -1.93 -0.42 -14.08
N LYS A 121 -1.26 -0.27 -15.22
CA LYS A 121 -1.82 -0.61 -16.53
C LYS A 121 -1.87 -2.13 -16.60
N TYR A 122 -3.06 -2.67 -16.38
CA TYR A 122 -3.31 -4.08 -16.61
C TYR A 122 -3.78 -4.26 -18.04
N ASP A 123 -3.02 -5.03 -18.82
CA ASP A 123 -3.41 -5.39 -20.17
C ASP A 123 -4.52 -6.44 -20.08
N ILE A 124 -5.70 -6.06 -20.56
CA ILE A 124 -6.84 -6.97 -20.71
C ILE A 124 -6.49 -7.96 -21.83
N VAL A 125 -6.71 -9.25 -21.54
CA VAL A 125 -6.48 -10.34 -22.49
C VAL A 125 -7.57 -10.28 -23.57
N SER A 126 -7.17 -10.37 -24.85
CA SER A 126 -8.13 -10.40 -25.95
C SER A 126 -8.89 -11.72 -25.98
N ASP A 127 -10.12 -11.71 -26.49
CA ASP A 127 -10.94 -12.93 -26.53
C ASP A 127 -10.30 -14.03 -27.40
N SER A 128 -9.56 -13.66 -28.46
CA SER A 128 -8.78 -14.61 -29.27
C SER A 128 -7.72 -15.36 -28.45
N GLU A 129 -7.02 -14.68 -27.53
CA GLU A 129 -6.05 -15.32 -26.65
C GLU A 129 -6.75 -16.20 -25.60
N LYS A 130 -7.93 -15.79 -25.11
CA LYS A 130 -8.72 -16.58 -24.16
C LYS A 130 -9.14 -17.92 -24.78
N GLU A 131 -9.57 -17.95 -26.05
CA GLU A 131 -9.96 -19.18 -26.75
C GLU A 131 -8.81 -20.19 -26.86
N GLU A 132 -7.59 -19.72 -27.11
CA GLU A 132 -6.40 -20.58 -27.13
C GLU A 132 -6.12 -21.16 -25.74
N PHE A 133 -6.19 -20.33 -24.69
CA PHE A 133 -5.90 -20.77 -23.33
C PHE A 133 -6.98 -21.64 -22.71
N ILE A 134 -8.24 -21.56 -23.15
CA ILE A 134 -9.30 -22.46 -22.67
C ILE A 134 -8.92 -23.93 -22.88
N LYS A 135 -8.28 -24.24 -24.01
CA LYS A 135 -7.82 -25.61 -24.32
C LYS A 135 -6.74 -26.11 -23.35
N TRP A 136 -5.97 -25.21 -22.74
CA TRP A 136 -4.80 -25.53 -21.91
C TRP A 136 -5.05 -25.31 -20.41
N SER A 137 -6.06 -24.50 -20.08
CA SER A 137 -6.31 -24.00 -18.73
C SER A 137 -7.16 -24.93 -17.87
N ASN A 138 -7.66 -26.06 -18.40
CA ASN A 138 -8.52 -27.02 -17.69
C ASN A 138 -9.68 -26.33 -16.92
N GLY A 139 -10.27 -25.28 -17.49
CA GLY A 139 -11.38 -24.53 -16.90
C GLY A 139 -11.00 -23.38 -15.96
N MET A 140 -9.70 -23.06 -15.81
CA MET A 140 -9.25 -21.87 -15.06
C MET A 140 -9.51 -20.56 -15.81
N ILE A 141 -9.55 -20.60 -17.15
CA ILE A 141 -9.89 -19.45 -17.99
C ILE A 141 -11.26 -19.69 -18.64
N GLN A 142 -12.11 -18.67 -18.60
CA GLN A 142 -13.45 -18.64 -19.21
C GLN A 142 -13.56 -17.47 -20.18
N LEU A 143 -14.37 -17.60 -21.23
CA LEU A 143 -14.61 -16.53 -22.21
C LEU A 143 -15.32 -15.31 -21.61
N SER A 144 -16.22 -15.54 -20.64
CA SER A 144 -17.03 -14.50 -20.00
C SER A 144 -16.27 -13.64 -18.98
N GLY A 145 -15.04 -14.00 -18.63
CA GLY A 145 -14.25 -13.31 -17.62
C GLY A 145 -13.28 -12.28 -18.21
N ASP A 146 -13.10 -11.17 -17.50
CA ASP A 146 -12.00 -10.24 -17.75
C ASP A 146 -10.74 -10.73 -17.02
N TYR A 147 -9.74 -11.09 -17.82
CA TYR A 147 -8.43 -11.54 -17.33
C TYR A 147 -7.38 -10.47 -17.60
N PHE A 148 -6.48 -10.30 -16.64
CA PHE A 148 -5.36 -9.37 -16.71
C PHE A 148 -4.04 -10.13 -16.78
N LYS A 149 -3.14 -9.62 -17.63
CA LYS A 149 -1.77 -10.13 -17.75
C LYS A 149 -0.88 -9.50 -16.69
N VAL A 150 -0.22 -10.34 -15.88
CA VAL A 150 0.73 -9.89 -14.87
C VAL A 150 1.97 -10.80 -14.88
N PRO A 151 3.20 -10.26 -14.71
CA PRO A 151 4.39 -11.08 -14.55
C PRO A 151 4.26 -12.06 -13.38
N PHE A 152 4.66 -13.32 -13.58
CA PHE A 152 4.49 -14.38 -12.58
C PHE A 152 5.14 -14.06 -11.21
N GLN A 153 6.19 -13.25 -11.20
CA GLN A 153 6.91 -12.84 -9.99
C GLN A 153 6.02 -12.10 -8.98
N LEU A 154 5.02 -11.36 -9.48
CA LEU A 154 4.14 -10.55 -8.62
C LEU A 154 2.98 -11.37 -8.03
N VAL A 155 2.61 -12.50 -8.64
CA VAL A 155 1.49 -13.39 -8.23
C VAL A 155 1.93 -14.63 -7.45
N SER A 156 3.04 -14.52 -6.70
CA SER A 156 3.63 -15.66 -5.98
C SER A 156 2.66 -16.41 -5.05
N GLU A 157 1.73 -15.70 -4.42
CA GLU A 157 0.70 -16.27 -3.53
C GLU A 157 -0.33 -17.12 -4.29
N LEU A 158 -0.76 -16.68 -5.48
CA LEU A 158 -1.70 -17.42 -6.32
C LEU A 158 -1.06 -18.66 -6.96
N LEU A 159 0.22 -18.55 -7.33
CA LEU A 159 1.00 -19.67 -7.88
C LEU A 159 1.16 -20.80 -6.86
N ARG A 160 1.45 -20.46 -5.60
CA ARG A 160 1.56 -21.45 -4.51
C ARG A 160 0.29 -22.28 -4.37
N ASN A 161 -0.86 -21.64 -4.52
CA ASN A 161 -2.17 -22.27 -4.36
C ASN A 161 -2.70 -22.89 -5.67
N ARG A 162 -1.92 -22.86 -6.77
CA ARG A 162 -2.32 -23.32 -8.10
C ARG A 162 -3.65 -22.73 -8.58
N LYS A 163 -3.93 -21.47 -8.21
CA LYS A 163 -5.17 -20.76 -8.54
C LYS A 163 -5.10 -19.92 -9.82
N VAL A 164 -3.91 -19.79 -10.41
CA VAL A 164 -3.65 -18.93 -11.57
C VAL A 164 -3.11 -19.74 -12.74
N PHE A 165 -3.55 -19.40 -13.95
CA PHE A 165 -2.99 -19.94 -15.19
C PHE A 165 -1.70 -19.19 -15.56
N LEU A 166 -0.68 -19.93 -15.98
CA LEU A 166 0.63 -19.39 -16.37
C LEU A 166 0.97 -19.84 -17.78
N HIS A 167 1.32 -18.88 -18.65
CA HIS A 167 1.82 -19.16 -19.99
C HIS A 167 3.00 -18.23 -20.31
N LYS A 168 4.13 -18.80 -20.76
CA LYS A 168 5.35 -18.07 -21.13
C LYS A 168 5.85 -17.06 -20.08
N GLY A 169 5.71 -17.39 -18.79
CA GLY A 169 6.13 -16.50 -17.69
C GLY A 169 5.15 -15.36 -17.37
N ILE A 170 3.98 -15.34 -18.02
CA ILE A 170 2.89 -14.40 -17.74
C ILE A 170 1.76 -15.16 -17.05
N ALA A 171 1.27 -14.59 -15.96
CA ALA A 171 0.14 -15.10 -15.20
C ALA A 171 -1.13 -14.33 -15.56
N PHE A 172 -2.25 -15.04 -15.59
CA PHE A 172 -3.56 -14.54 -16.00
C PHE A 172 -4.50 -14.53 -14.81
N ILE A 173 -4.86 -13.35 -14.32
CA ILE A 173 -5.63 -13.16 -13.08
C ILE A 173 -6.97 -12.47 -13.34
N ASN A 174 -7.95 -12.74 -12.48
CA ASN A 174 -9.24 -12.04 -12.49
C ASN A 174 -9.19 -10.75 -11.67
N ASN A 175 -10.25 -9.94 -11.80
CA ASN A 175 -10.47 -8.75 -10.95
C ASN A 175 -10.46 -9.06 -9.45
N GLU A 176 -10.90 -10.25 -9.03
CA GLU A 176 -10.93 -10.65 -7.62
C GLU A 176 -9.51 -10.91 -7.07
N ASP A 177 -8.64 -11.48 -7.89
CA ASP A 177 -7.29 -11.87 -7.52
C ASP A 177 -6.29 -10.72 -7.58
N ILE A 178 -6.65 -9.59 -8.17
CA ILE A 178 -5.80 -8.41 -8.34
C ILE A 178 -5.27 -7.87 -7.00
N ILE A 179 -6.05 -8.05 -5.94
CA ILE A 179 -5.68 -7.65 -4.58
C ILE A 179 -4.41 -8.36 -4.11
N SER A 180 -4.19 -9.61 -4.52
CA SER A 180 -3.01 -10.39 -4.12
C SER A 180 -1.72 -9.77 -4.68
N VAL A 181 -1.77 -9.29 -5.92
CA VAL A 181 -0.64 -8.61 -6.59
C VAL A 181 -0.27 -7.34 -5.86
N ILE A 182 -1.27 -6.49 -5.60
CA ILE A 182 -1.08 -5.20 -4.94
C ILE A 182 -0.57 -5.41 -3.52
N THR A 183 -1.17 -6.35 -2.80
CA THR A 183 -0.78 -6.69 -1.43
C THR A 183 0.66 -7.21 -1.36
N ASN A 184 1.08 -8.05 -2.31
CA ASN A 184 2.43 -8.57 -2.37
C ASN A 184 3.47 -7.46 -2.63
N SER A 185 3.16 -6.56 -3.57
CA SER A 185 3.99 -5.38 -3.84
C SER A 185 4.08 -4.44 -2.62
N PHE A 186 2.94 -4.18 -1.97
CA PHE A 186 2.84 -3.38 -0.75
C PHE A 186 3.65 -3.99 0.40
N ARG A 187 3.50 -5.29 0.64
CA ARG A 187 4.27 -6.06 1.64
C ARG A 187 5.77 -5.90 1.44
N SER A 188 6.24 -6.06 0.20
CA SER A 188 7.66 -5.99 -0.15
C SER A 188 8.22 -4.58 0.07
N SER A 189 7.49 -3.57 -0.40
CA SER A 189 7.86 -2.16 -0.21
C SER A 189 7.91 -1.77 1.27
N LEU A 190 6.90 -2.16 2.05
CA LEU A 190 6.83 -1.88 3.48
C LEU A 190 7.98 -2.53 4.27
N ALA A 191 8.28 -3.79 3.96
CA ALA A 191 9.42 -4.49 4.56
C ALA A 191 10.75 -3.79 4.24
N GLN A 192 10.93 -3.33 3.01
CA GLN A 192 12.12 -2.58 2.59
C GLN A 192 12.23 -1.25 3.33
N TYR A 193 11.14 -0.50 3.48
CA TYR A 193 11.13 0.76 4.24
C TYR A 193 11.52 0.53 5.71
N LEU A 194 10.94 -0.47 6.38
CA LEU A 194 11.25 -0.80 7.77
C LEU A 194 12.71 -1.22 7.96
N ALA A 195 13.28 -1.94 7.00
CA ALA A 195 14.71 -2.28 7.02
C ALA A 195 15.58 -1.03 6.86
N ALA A 196 15.21 -0.10 5.97
CA ALA A 196 15.94 1.15 5.75
C ALA A 196 15.94 2.07 6.98
N TYR A 197 14.87 2.08 7.79
CA TYR A 197 14.81 2.86 9.02
C TYR A 197 15.90 2.50 10.03
N ILE A 198 16.30 1.23 10.11
CA ILE A 198 17.37 0.79 11.02
C ILE A 198 18.71 1.37 10.57
N ILE A 199 19.00 1.31 9.27
CA ILE A 199 20.25 1.83 8.70
C ILE A 199 20.35 3.35 8.92
N ARG A 200 19.21 4.05 8.90
CA ARG A 200 19.14 5.50 9.05
C ARG A 200 18.93 5.97 10.49
N LYS A 201 18.79 5.10 11.49
CA LYS A 201 18.69 5.52 12.89
C LYS A 201 20.00 6.23 13.27
N PRO A 202 19.99 7.55 13.51
CA PRO A 202 21.07 8.13 14.28
C PRO A 202 20.90 7.64 15.73
N VAL A 203 21.99 7.62 16.47
CA VAL A 203 22.23 7.08 17.83
C VAL A 203 21.23 7.54 18.94
N PHE A 204 20.17 8.29 18.62
CA PHE A 204 19.23 8.91 19.56
C PHE A 204 18.33 7.97 20.38
N LEU A 205 18.40 6.64 20.22
CA LEU A 205 17.58 5.69 20.99
C LEU A 205 18.38 4.89 22.03
N THR A 206 19.65 5.19 22.26
CA THR A 206 20.33 4.81 23.51
C THR A 206 20.07 5.86 24.57
N VAL A 207 18.81 5.99 24.98
CA VAL A 207 18.51 6.58 26.30
C VAL A 207 18.31 5.38 27.21
N GLU A 208 19.31 5.14 28.06
CA GLU A 208 19.22 4.19 29.16
C GLU A 208 18.01 4.54 30.04
N ARG A 209 17.33 3.50 30.50
CA ARG A 209 16.20 3.60 31.44
C ARG A 209 16.67 4.07 32.80
#